data_AF-A0A7S4UA26-F1
#
_entry.id   AF-A0A7S4UA26-F1
#
_cell.length_a   1.000
_cell.length_b   1.000
_cell.length_c   1.000
_cell.angle_alpha   90.00
_cell.angle_beta   90.00
_cell.angle_gamma   90.00
#
_symmetry.space_group_name_H-M   'P 1'
#
loop_
_entity.id
_entity.type
_entity.pdbx_description
1 polymer ?
#
loop_
_entity_poly.entity_id
_entity_poly.type
_entity_poly.pdbx_seq_one_letter_code
_entity_poly.pdbx_strand_id
1 'polypeptide(L)'
;MVRQRRASRCRILALLAHAASHAMADGKEMGPVVFKNFLRHDFELRWLGRSGESVAMGQVPSMGDTSLGKTYEGHVFRLVRPGAAGAGEEVEAEFRMEAGRNAYTVGPDPGDAEALVDPRYMRHLQEQESSKFERALGRLHQQGELKAVSLMRSVAAAAADVGMGIVVKNFRRWPVQLFYDDGSPSGAYNGEVPAMAETASITSFPGHAFNVMRKGSDGELERVTRFVMDRAVRNYVLEPEEQDMSHPDYLKHLKVQRQNAEYLKRTGLEWLGAQPPDPPTLPMYAPGSELGAVAHTVKVRRRRKSGDEPSHDTIHLRALTWNPHGPRLFLLEGLLDQEECQHIIGEAEDRLGEGRVGGSNSRGFSSKTRTSKVAFLPRSASPMLEAIHERFADALNVTDKQLRASAEPLQVVRYLQRQEYSPHSDYEPTSGLDRLATLLVYLETAESGGGTSFPRAFADRGIEVRPKQGDAILFYSMLPDGNMDELALHAGMPVVSGMKRVCNLWMHSHGDKPDPRWAGAEL
;
A
#
# COMPACT_ATOMS: atom_id res chain seq x y z
N MET A 1 25.54 -14.57 -38.06
CA MET A 1 24.18 -15.15 -37.94
C MET A 1 24.23 -16.22 -36.85
N VAL A 2 24.02 -15.83 -35.58
CA VAL A 2 23.89 -16.76 -34.45
C VAL A 2 22.54 -16.46 -33.81
N ARG A 3 21.57 -17.35 -34.03
CA ARG A 3 20.22 -17.28 -33.46
C ARG A 3 20.33 -17.42 -31.94
N GLN A 4 20.04 -16.35 -31.19
CA GLN A 4 19.63 -16.48 -29.79
C GLN A 4 18.34 -17.34 -29.77
N ARG A 5 18.45 -18.55 -29.20
CA ARG A 5 17.33 -19.47 -29.04
C ARG A 5 16.41 -18.93 -27.94
N ARG A 6 15.11 -18.93 -28.26
CA ARG A 6 13.88 -18.67 -27.48
C ARG A 6 14.04 -18.38 -25.98
N ALA A 7 13.37 -17.30 -25.55
CA ALA A 7 13.10 -16.95 -24.17
C ALA A 7 12.57 -18.15 -23.36
N SER A 8 13.28 -18.52 -22.28
CA SER A 8 12.77 -19.45 -21.27
C SER A 8 11.51 -18.87 -20.63
N ARG A 9 10.48 -19.71 -20.40
CA ARG A 9 9.20 -19.31 -19.74
C ARG A 9 9.26 -19.33 -18.22
N CYS A 10 10.39 -19.72 -17.64
CA CYS A 10 10.56 -19.90 -16.21
C CYS A 10 11.71 -19.05 -15.68
N ARG A 11 11.56 -18.55 -14.45
CA ARG A 11 12.57 -17.75 -13.74
C ARG A 11 13.18 -18.59 -12.62
N ILE A 12 14.51 -18.55 -12.52
CA ILE A 12 15.23 -19.03 -11.34
C ILE A 12 15.60 -17.85 -10.45
N LEU A 13 15.19 -17.92 -9.19
CA LEU A 13 15.60 -17.00 -8.13
C LEU A 13 16.51 -17.73 -7.17
N ALA A 14 17.75 -17.26 -7.07
CA ALA A 14 18.71 -17.75 -6.09
C ALA A 14 18.58 -16.91 -4.80
N LEU A 15 18.43 -17.58 -3.66
CA LEU A 15 18.00 -16.99 -2.40
C LEU A 15 18.96 -17.34 -1.26
N LEU A 16 19.15 -16.39 -0.35
CA LEU A 16 19.76 -16.62 0.95
C LEU A 16 18.68 -17.20 1.88
N ALA A 17 18.70 -18.49 2.19
CA ALA A 17 17.91 -19.01 3.30
C ALA A 17 18.59 -18.61 4.63
N HIS A 18 17.84 -18.66 5.73
CA HIS A 18 18.42 -18.44 7.06
C HIS A 18 19.57 -19.42 7.25
N ALA A 19 20.80 -18.91 7.29
CA ALA A 19 21.98 -19.75 7.37
C ALA A 19 22.06 -20.39 8.75
N ALA A 20 22.16 -21.72 8.79
CA ALA A 20 23.03 -22.32 9.80
C ALA A 20 24.39 -21.65 9.64
N SER A 21 24.85 -20.98 10.69
CA SER A 21 26.22 -20.48 10.74
C SER A 21 27.15 -21.64 10.40
N HIS A 22 28.23 -21.36 9.68
CA HIS A 22 29.59 -21.84 9.95
C HIS A 22 30.45 -21.41 8.73
N ALA A 23 31.43 -20.57 8.99
CA ALA A 23 32.50 -20.27 8.05
C ALA A 23 33.53 -21.41 8.09
N MET A 24 34.19 -21.71 6.97
CA MET A 24 35.65 -21.82 6.82
C MET A 24 36.03 -22.02 5.33
N ALA A 25 37.23 -21.58 4.95
CA ALA A 25 37.73 -21.50 3.57
C ALA A 25 38.55 -22.74 3.17
N ASP A 26 38.25 -23.36 2.03
CA ASP A 26 38.95 -23.27 0.73
C ASP A 26 38.18 -24.18 -0.24
N GLY A 27 37.60 -23.58 -1.30
CA GLY A 27 36.55 -24.22 -2.11
C GLY A 27 35.28 -24.49 -1.27
N LYS A 28 34.57 -23.43 -0.87
CA LYS A 28 33.51 -23.47 0.16
C LYS A 28 32.46 -24.55 -0.16
N GLU A 29 32.52 -25.66 0.59
CA GLU A 29 31.41 -26.61 0.73
C GLU A 29 30.20 -25.80 1.22
N MET A 30 29.14 -25.83 0.44
CA MET A 30 27.88 -25.25 0.83
C MET A 30 27.14 -26.26 1.70
N GLY A 31 26.54 -25.78 2.79
CA GLY A 31 25.57 -26.57 3.55
C GLY A 31 24.39 -27.02 2.67
N PRO A 32 23.42 -27.77 3.22
CA PRO A 32 22.31 -28.32 2.45
C PRO A 32 21.65 -27.26 1.57
N VAL A 33 21.58 -27.53 0.26
CA VAL A 33 20.98 -26.61 -0.71
C VAL A 33 19.60 -27.11 -1.10
N VAL A 34 18.58 -26.27 -0.91
CA VAL A 34 17.19 -26.61 -1.19
C VAL A 34 16.76 -26.03 -2.53
N PHE A 35 16.17 -26.85 -3.38
CA PHE A 35 15.55 -26.47 -4.65
C PHE A 35 14.04 -26.52 -4.47
N LYS A 36 13.34 -25.44 -4.79
CA LYS A 36 11.88 -25.34 -4.68
C LYS A 36 11.28 -25.16 -6.05
N ASN A 37 10.35 -26.04 -6.43
CA ASN A 37 9.67 -26.00 -7.71
C ASN A 37 8.21 -25.60 -7.51
N PHE A 38 7.83 -24.45 -8.04
CA PHE A 38 6.46 -23.95 -8.04
C PHE A 38 5.75 -24.11 -9.39
N LEU A 39 6.29 -24.96 -10.27
CA LEU A 39 5.71 -25.29 -11.56
C LEU A 39 4.99 -26.64 -11.49
N ARG A 40 4.00 -26.81 -12.38
CA ARG A 40 3.14 -27.99 -12.47
C ARG A 40 3.77 -29.19 -13.21
N HIS A 41 5.10 -29.24 -13.27
CA HIS A 41 5.84 -30.34 -13.87
C HIS A 41 7.13 -30.61 -13.11
N ASP A 42 7.59 -31.86 -13.16
CA ASP A 42 8.83 -32.32 -12.54
C ASP A 42 10.05 -31.85 -13.34
N PHE A 43 11.17 -31.68 -12.65
CA PHE A 43 12.47 -31.47 -13.27
C PHE A 43 13.48 -32.50 -12.77
N GLU A 44 14.45 -32.83 -13.62
CA GLU A 44 15.68 -33.46 -13.18
C GLU A 44 16.75 -32.40 -12.96
N LEU A 45 17.35 -32.40 -11.77
CA LEU A 45 18.47 -31.55 -11.43
C LEU A 45 19.76 -32.26 -11.82
N ARG A 46 20.54 -31.68 -12.73
CA ARG A 46 21.83 -32.22 -13.16
C ARG A 46 22.97 -31.27 -12.83
N TRP A 47 24.06 -31.81 -12.30
CA TRP A 47 25.31 -31.06 -12.12
C TRP A 47 26.14 -31.13 -13.42
N LEU A 48 26.72 -30.00 -13.80
CA LEU A 48 27.65 -29.91 -14.93
C LEU A 48 29.09 -29.94 -14.42
N GLY A 49 29.80 -31.02 -14.76
CA GLY A 49 31.22 -31.16 -14.52
C GLY A 49 32.05 -30.25 -15.45
N ARG A 50 33.31 -30.02 -15.07
CA ARG A 50 34.24 -29.15 -15.83
C ARG A 50 34.57 -29.69 -17.23
N SER A 51 34.41 -31.00 -17.45
CA SER A 51 34.60 -31.69 -18.73
C SER A 51 33.39 -31.57 -19.68
N GLY A 52 32.30 -30.95 -19.23
CA GLY A 52 31.02 -30.89 -19.97
C GLY A 52 30.11 -32.10 -19.73
N GLU A 53 30.52 -33.06 -18.90
CA GLU A 53 29.66 -34.15 -18.43
C GLU A 53 28.51 -33.62 -17.56
N SER A 54 27.34 -34.25 -17.69
CA SER A 54 26.13 -33.89 -16.94
C SER A 54 25.69 -35.09 -16.10
N VAL A 55 25.65 -34.93 -14.78
CA VAL A 55 25.33 -36.00 -13.83
C VAL A 55 24.01 -35.71 -13.15
N ALA A 56 23.07 -36.66 -13.17
CA ALA A 56 21.81 -36.54 -12.45
C ALA A 56 22.04 -36.56 -10.93
N MET A 57 21.56 -35.51 -10.25
CA MET A 57 21.75 -35.29 -8.82
C MET A 57 20.46 -35.50 -8.02
N GLY A 58 19.30 -35.44 -8.69
CA GLY A 58 18.00 -35.68 -8.07
C GLY A 58 16.84 -35.21 -8.95
N GLN A 59 15.63 -35.56 -8.54
CA GLN A 59 14.39 -35.06 -9.13
C GLN A 59 13.87 -33.92 -8.26
N VAL A 60 13.42 -32.83 -8.88
CA VAL A 60 12.72 -31.72 -8.23
C VAL A 60 11.24 -31.84 -8.59
N PRO A 61 10.41 -32.43 -7.70
CA PRO A 61 9.03 -32.74 -8.01
C PRO A 61 8.21 -31.48 -8.25
N SER A 62 7.18 -31.60 -9.07
CA SER A 62 6.19 -30.57 -9.32
C SER A 62 5.59 -30.09 -8.00
N MET A 63 5.53 -28.77 -7.83
CA MET A 63 4.96 -28.15 -6.64
C MET A 63 5.59 -28.61 -5.30
N GLY A 64 6.84 -29.08 -5.34
CA GLY A 64 7.58 -29.63 -4.20
C GLY A 64 9.02 -29.12 -4.12
N ASP A 65 9.80 -29.72 -3.23
CA ASP A 65 11.18 -29.33 -2.97
C ASP A 65 12.14 -30.53 -2.93
N THR A 66 13.43 -30.23 -3.04
CA THR A 66 14.51 -31.22 -3.02
C THR A 66 15.73 -30.63 -2.38
N SER A 67 16.35 -31.36 -1.45
CA SER A 67 17.58 -30.93 -0.79
C SER A 67 18.77 -31.73 -1.31
N LEU A 68 19.82 -31.03 -1.72
CA LEU A 68 21.12 -31.64 -1.98
C LEU A 68 21.98 -31.57 -0.73
N GLY A 69 22.59 -32.71 -0.36
CA GLY A 69 23.38 -32.83 0.86
C GLY A 69 24.71 -32.07 0.81
N LYS A 70 25.50 -32.26 -0.25
CA LYS A 70 26.80 -31.58 -0.43
C LYS A 70 26.90 -30.96 -1.82
N THR A 71 27.18 -29.66 -1.88
CA THR A 71 27.53 -28.95 -3.11
C THR A 71 28.56 -27.88 -2.79
N TYR A 72 29.12 -27.22 -3.81
CA TYR A 72 30.21 -26.26 -3.63
C TYR A 72 29.91 -24.98 -4.39
N GLU A 73 30.44 -23.88 -3.88
CA GLU A 73 30.43 -22.60 -4.58
C GLU A 73 30.99 -22.75 -6.00
N GLY A 74 30.31 -22.15 -6.98
CA GLY A 74 30.70 -22.20 -8.39
C GLY A 74 30.23 -23.45 -9.15
N HIS A 75 29.67 -24.46 -8.49
CA HIS A 75 29.01 -25.58 -9.18
C HIS A 75 27.90 -25.07 -10.10
N VAL A 76 27.79 -25.62 -11.31
CA VAL A 76 26.74 -25.26 -12.26
C VAL A 76 25.74 -26.40 -12.33
N PHE A 77 24.45 -26.07 -12.26
CA PHE A 77 23.36 -27.02 -12.35
C PHE A 77 22.44 -26.67 -13.52
N ARG A 78 21.85 -27.69 -14.13
CA ARG A 78 20.75 -27.60 -15.08
C ARG A 78 19.48 -28.18 -14.50
N LEU A 79 18.37 -27.52 -14.75
CA LEU A 79 17.04 -28.12 -14.63
C LEU A 79 16.62 -28.59 -16.01
N VAL A 80 16.43 -29.90 -16.12
CA VAL A 80 16.07 -30.56 -17.37
C VAL A 80 14.64 -31.06 -17.23
N ARG A 81 13.79 -30.73 -18.20
CA ARG A 81 12.47 -31.35 -18.30
C ARG A 81 12.66 -32.71 -18.99
N PRO A 82 12.21 -33.83 -18.39
CA PRO A 82 12.19 -35.10 -19.09
C PRO A 82 11.27 -34.97 -20.31
N GLY A 83 11.82 -35.18 -21.52
CA GLY A 83 11.06 -35.08 -22.76
C GLY A 83 10.00 -36.18 -22.84
N ALA A 84 8.90 -35.91 -23.56
CA ALA A 84 8.00 -36.99 -23.99
C ALA A 84 8.80 -38.00 -24.82
N ALA A 85 8.47 -39.30 -24.73
CA ALA A 85 9.25 -40.37 -25.35
C ALA A 85 9.65 -40.05 -26.81
N GLY A 86 10.95 -39.90 -27.06
CA GLY A 86 11.51 -39.59 -28.38
C GLY A 86 11.81 -38.11 -28.67
N ALA A 87 11.37 -37.17 -27.82
CA ALA A 87 11.80 -35.78 -27.85
C ALA A 87 13.05 -35.63 -26.95
N GLY A 88 14.13 -35.06 -27.50
CA GLY A 88 15.37 -34.85 -26.75
C GLY A 88 15.18 -34.00 -25.48
N GLU A 89 16.18 -34.05 -24.59
CA GLU A 89 16.19 -33.31 -23.32
C GLU A 89 16.03 -31.80 -23.54
N GLU A 90 15.08 -31.17 -22.83
CA GLU A 90 14.88 -29.72 -22.84
C GLU A 90 15.49 -29.13 -21.55
N VAL A 91 16.54 -28.33 -21.70
CA VAL A 91 17.14 -27.58 -20.58
C VAL A 91 16.28 -26.35 -20.34
N GLU A 92 15.53 -26.34 -19.25
CA GLU A 92 14.66 -25.22 -18.87
C GLU A 92 15.50 -24.03 -18.39
N ALA A 93 16.54 -24.33 -17.59
CA ALA A 93 17.42 -23.33 -17.04
C ALA A 93 18.76 -23.91 -16.57
N GLU A 94 19.78 -23.05 -16.57
CA GLU A 94 21.14 -23.34 -16.09
C GLU A 94 21.54 -22.22 -15.11
N PHE A 95 22.17 -22.59 -13.99
CA PHE A 95 22.51 -21.62 -12.95
C PHE A 95 23.70 -22.08 -12.13
N ARG A 96 24.44 -21.09 -11.61
CA ARG A 96 25.64 -21.29 -10.82
C ARG A 96 25.34 -21.12 -9.33
N MET A 97 25.90 -22.00 -8.52
CA MET A 97 25.86 -21.91 -7.07
C MET A 97 26.69 -20.71 -6.59
N GLU A 98 26.08 -19.81 -5.82
CA GLU A 98 26.73 -18.62 -5.25
C GLU A 98 26.90 -18.74 -3.73
N ALA A 99 28.02 -18.23 -3.20
CA ALA A 99 28.25 -18.19 -1.77
C ALA A 99 27.10 -17.52 -1.00
N GLY A 100 26.71 -18.14 0.12
CA GLY A 100 25.62 -17.68 0.98
C GLY A 100 24.22 -18.09 0.49
N ARG A 101 24.04 -18.46 -0.78
CA ARG A 101 22.73 -18.83 -1.35
C ARG A 101 22.51 -20.34 -1.28
N ASN A 102 21.77 -20.78 -0.27
CA ASN A 102 21.43 -22.19 -0.03
C ASN A 102 19.99 -22.56 -0.40
N ALA A 103 19.24 -21.67 -1.06
CA ALA A 103 17.94 -22.01 -1.64
C ALA A 103 17.82 -21.48 -3.07
N TYR A 104 17.28 -22.29 -3.98
CA TYR A 104 17.01 -21.92 -5.37
C TYR A 104 15.56 -22.22 -5.70
N THR A 105 14.83 -21.19 -6.10
CA THR A 105 13.41 -21.29 -6.42
C THR A 105 13.22 -21.20 -7.93
N VAL A 106 12.43 -22.13 -8.46
CA VAL A 106 12.00 -22.19 -9.86
C VAL A 106 10.51 -21.90 -9.88
N GLY A 107 10.12 -20.88 -10.63
CA GLY A 107 8.72 -20.52 -10.79
C GLY A 107 8.46 -19.89 -12.14
N PRO A 108 7.19 -19.57 -12.43
CA PRO A 108 6.82 -18.87 -13.65
C PRO A 108 7.53 -17.50 -13.71
N ASP A 109 7.84 -17.05 -14.92
CA ASP A 109 8.32 -15.67 -15.11
C ASP A 109 7.22 -14.69 -14.66
N PRO A 110 7.48 -13.77 -13.70
CA PRO A 110 6.50 -12.78 -13.28
C PRO A 110 6.01 -11.85 -14.41
N GLY A 111 6.76 -11.75 -15.52
CA GLY A 111 6.33 -11.02 -16.72
C GLY A 111 5.40 -11.81 -17.65
N ASP A 112 5.19 -13.10 -17.40
CA ASP A 112 4.27 -13.94 -18.17
C ASP A 112 2.84 -13.78 -17.64
N ALA A 113 2.08 -12.88 -18.27
CA ALA A 113 0.70 -12.56 -17.91
C ALA A 113 -0.29 -13.74 -18.09
N GLU A 114 0.14 -14.86 -18.69
CA GLU A 114 -0.67 -16.08 -18.82
C GLU A 114 -0.35 -17.14 -17.74
N ALA A 115 0.71 -16.94 -16.96
CA ALA A 115 1.04 -17.86 -15.88
C ALA A 115 0.04 -17.68 -14.72
N LEU A 116 -0.87 -18.64 -14.56
CA LEU A 116 -1.61 -18.81 -13.30
C LEU A 116 -0.61 -19.06 -12.18
N VAL A 117 -0.27 -18.01 -11.44
CA VAL A 117 0.72 -18.07 -10.39
C VAL A 117 0.13 -18.79 -9.17
N ASP A 118 0.75 -19.90 -8.76
CA ASP A 118 0.33 -20.63 -7.56
C ASP A 118 0.42 -19.71 -6.32
N PRO A 119 -0.62 -19.62 -5.48
CA PRO A 119 -0.61 -18.77 -4.29
C PRO A 119 0.58 -19.04 -3.34
N ARG A 120 1.10 -20.27 -3.30
CA ARG A 120 2.31 -20.59 -2.51
C ARG A 120 3.55 -19.94 -3.08
N TYR A 121 3.66 -19.78 -4.40
CA TYR A 121 4.77 -19.07 -5.04
C TYR A 121 4.72 -17.58 -4.72
N MET A 122 3.54 -16.96 -4.82
CA MET A 122 3.37 -15.55 -4.45
C MET A 122 3.71 -15.31 -2.98
N ARG A 123 3.22 -16.16 -2.07
CA ARG A 123 3.58 -16.11 -0.65
C ARG A 123 5.08 -16.28 -0.43
N HIS A 124 5.71 -17.20 -1.15
CA HIS A 124 7.15 -17.41 -1.06
C HIS A 124 7.93 -16.17 -1.51
N LEU A 125 7.58 -15.54 -2.63
CA LEU A 125 8.20 -14.29 -3.09
C LEU A 125 8.01 -13.16 -2.07
N GLN A 126 6.82 -13.04 -1.50
CA GLN A 126 6.52 -12.07 -0.45
C GLN A 126 7.38 -12.29 0.79
N GLU A 127 7.51 -13.54 1.26
CA GLU A 127 8.35 -13.88 2.42
C GLU A 127 9.83 -13.51 2.23
N GLN A 128 10.34 -13.66 1.00
CA GLN A 128 11.71 -13.28 0.66
C GLN A 128 11.92 -11.78 0.76
N GLU A 129 11.01 -10.99 0.21
CA GLU A 129 11.11 -9.52 0.18
C GLU A 129 10.95 -8.92 1.58
N SER A 130 10.02 -9.45 2.37
CA SER A 130 9.95 -9.08 3.77
C SER A 130 11.24 -9.43 4.52
N SER A 131 11.80 -10.64 4.32
CA SER A 131 13.07 -11.04 4.98
C SER A 131 14.25 -10.13 4.59
N LYS A 132 14.26 -9.63 3.35
CA LYS A 132 15.23 -8.62 2.87
C LYS A 132 15.05 -7.30 3.63
N PHE A 133 13.81 -6.86 3.83
CA PHE A 133 13.50 -5.69 4.65
C PHE A 133 13.98 -5.86 6.10
N GLU A 134 13.66 -6.97 6.78
CA GLU A 134 14.03 -7.15 8.19
C GLU A 134 15.55 -7.11 8.39
N ARG A 135 16.31 -7.74 7.48
CA ARG A 135 17.77 -7.67 7.48
C ARG A 135 18.29 -6.26 7.22
N ALA A 136 17.72 -5.54 6.27
CA ALA A 136 18.12 -4.16 5.99
C ALA A 136 17.87 -3.26 7.20
N LEU A 137 16.67 -3.34 7.80
CA LEU A 137 16.31 -2.57 8.98
C LEU A 137 17.19 -2.93 10.18
N GLY A 138 17.45 -4.21 10.41
CA GLY A 138 18.35 -4.67 11.48
C GLY A 138 19.76 -4.11 11.36
N ARG A 139 20.32 -4.05 10.14
CA ARG A 139 21.64 -3.42 9.90
C ARG A 139 21.62 -1.93 10.19
N LEU A 140 20.62 -1.20 9.69
CA LEU A 140 20.49 0.25 9.91
C LEU A 140 20.37 0.56 11.41
N HIS A 141 19.55 -0.21 12.14
CA HIS A 141 19.43 -0.06 13.59
C HIS A 141 20.74 -0.30 14.33
N GLN A 142 21.52 -1.32 13.95
CA GLN A 142 22.85 -1.57 14.52
C GLN A 142 23.83 -0.42 14.25
N GLN A 143 23.69 0.26 13.12
CA GLN A 143 24.46 1.46 12.76
C GLN A 143 23.93 2.74 13.43
N GLY A 144 22.81 2.65 14.15
CA GLY A 144 22.17 3.79 14.78
C GLY A 144 21.36 4.67 13.83
N GLU A 145 21.15 4.21 12.59
CA GLU A 145 20.36 4.87 11.56
C GLU A 145 18.90 4.41 11.59
N LEU A 146 18.01 5.23 11.03
CA LEU A 146 16.59 4.91 10.82
C LEU A 146 15.82 4.40 12.06
N LYS A 147 16.24 4.78 13.26
CA LYS A 147 15.63 4.37 14.55
C LYS A 147 14.14 4.71 14.69
N ALA A 148 13.63 5.58 13.84
CA ALA A 148 12.22 5.93 13.76
C ALA A 148 11.37 4.81 13.13
N VAL A 149 11.95 3.81 12.47
CA VAL A 149 11.21 2.79 11.73
C VAL A 149 11.23 1.46 12.47
N SER A 150 10.12 0.73 12.48
CA SER A 150 10.04 -0.61 13.05
C SER A 150 9.11 -1.51 12.25
N LEU A 151 9.35 -2.81 12.31
CA LEU A 151 8.36 -3.80 11.88
C LEU A 151 7.20 -3.80 12.86
N MET A 152 5.98 -3.89 12.33
CA MET A 152 4.83 -4.08 13.18
C MET A 152 4.89 -5.50 13.79
N ARG A 153 4.90 -5.58 15.12
CA ARG A 153 5.09 -6.85 15.86
C ARG A 153 3.89 -7.81 15.77
N SER A 154 2.71 -7.32 15.37
CA SER A 154 1.50 -8.14 15.22
C SER A 154 0.43 -7.43 14.39
N VAL A 155 0.46 -7.60 13.07
CA VAL A 155 -0.65 -7.14 12.19
C VAL A 155 -1.45 -8.31 11.65
N ALA A 156 -1.04 -9.57 11.83
CA ALA A 156 -1.89 -10.69 11.39
C ALA A 156 -3.29 -10.65 12.04
N ALA A 157 -3.39 -10.15 13.29
CA ALA A 157 -4.65 -9.85 13.96
C ALA A 157 -5.23 -8.48 13.53
N ALA A 158 -4.42 -7.41 13.53
CA ALA A 158 -4.93 -6.06 13.22
C ALA A 158 -5.37 -5.88 11.76
N ALA A 159 -4.77 -6.58 10.79
CA ALA A 159 -5.16 -6.59 9.38
C ALA A 159 -6.41 -7.45 9.11
N ALA A 160 -6.75 -8.37 10.03
CA ALA A 160 -8.06 -9.01 10.02
C ALA A 160 -9.17 -8.07 10.49
N ASP A 161 -8.81 -7.13 11.37
CA ASP A 161 -9.65 -6.04 11.86
C ASP A 161 -9.43 -4.71 11.09
N VAL A 162 -8.90 -4.76 9.87
CA VAL A 162 -8.87 -3.59 8.98
C VAL A 162 -10.19 -3.50 8.25
N GLY A 163 -10.93 -2.42 8.55
CA GLY A 163 -12.13 -2.05 7.82
C GLY A 163 -11.84 -1.91 6.33
N MET A 164 -12.67 -2.55 5.54
CA MET A 164 -12.57 -2.71 4.11
C MET A 164 -13.72 -1.86 3.52
N GLY A 165 -13.37 -0.81 2.78
CA GLY A 165 -14.36 -0.07 2.00
C GLY A 165 -14.94 -1.00 0.94
N ILE A 166 -16.27 -1.12 0.90
CA ILE A 166 -17.00 -1.84 -0.13
C ILE A 166 -18.06 -0.94 -0.75
N VAL A 167 -18.36 -1.21 -2.01
CA VAL A 167 -19.40 -0.53 -2.76
C VAL A 167 -20.44 -1.56 -3.15
N VAL A 168 -21.69 -1.33 -2.76
CA VAL A 168 -22.84 -2.10 -3.23
C VAL A 168 -23.52 -1.33 -4.35
N LYS A 169 -23.63 -1.93 -5.54
CA LYS A 169 -24.27 -1.36 -6.73
C LYS A 169 -25.58 -2.08 -7.00
N ASN A 170 -26.67 -1.35 -7.15
CA ASN A 170 -27.99 -1.94 -7.35
C ASN A 170 -28.54 -1.65 -8.75
N PHE A 171 -28.53 -2.62 -9.66
CA PHE A 171 -29.13 -2.49 -10.98
C PHE A 171 -30.59 -3.00 -11.04
N ARG A 172 -31.20 -3.33 -9.89
CA ARG A 172 -32.65 -3.58 -9.82
C ARG A 172 -33.41 -2.25 -9.90
N ARG A 173 -34.63 -2.30 -10.41
CA ARG A 173 -35.56 -1.15 -10.51
C ARG A 173 -36.17 -0.71 -9.18
N TRP A 174 -35.80 -1.36 -8.09
CA TRP A 174 -36.35 -1.12 -6.75
C TRP A 174 -35.20 -1.02 -5.73
N PRO A 175 -35.35 -0.17 -4.71
CA PRO A 175 -34.34 0.00 -3.68
C PRO A 175 -34.22 -1.26 -2.81
N VAL A 176 -33.04 -1.45 -2.21
CA VAL A 176 -32.78 -2.55 -1.29
C VAL A 176 -32.20 -2.05 0.01
N GLN A 177 -32.46 -2.77 1.09
CA GLN A 177 -31.96 -2.47 2.42
C GLN A 177 -30.88 -3.48 2.80
N LEU A 178 -29.79 -2.99 3.37
CA LEU A 178 -28.68 -3.83 3.84
C LEU A 178 -28.85 -4.08 5.33
N PHE A 179 -28.82 -5.35 5.73
CA PHE A 179 -28.84 -5.77 7.13
C PHE A 179 -27.57 -6.57 7.43
N TYR A 180 -26.73 -6.06 8.32
CA TYR A 180 -25.56 -6.78 8.82
C TYR A 180 -26.03 -8.00 9.63
N ASP A 181 -25.48 -9.17 9.31
CA ASP A 181 -25.74 -10.39 10.05
C ASP A 181 -24.86 -10.41 11.32
N ASP A 182 -25.46 -9.95 12.41
CA ASP A 182 -24.89 -9.98 13.76
C ASP A 182 -25.30 -11.26 14.53
N GLY A 183 -25.88 -12.24 13.84
CA GLY A 183 -26.43 -13.46 14.44
C GLY A 183 -27.85 -13.31 15.01
N SER A 184 -28.45 -12.12 14.96
CA SER A 184 -29.85 -11.93 15.33
C SER A 184 -30.81 -12.40 14.20
N PRO A 185 -32.06 -12.78 14.51
CA PRO A 185 -33.02 -13.25 13.51
C PRO A 185 -33.31 -12.24 12.38
N SER A 186 -33.17 -10.94 12.66
CA SER A 186 -33.43 -9.84 11.71
C SER A 186 -32.17 -9.19 11.14
N GLY A 187 -31.01 -9.39 11.76
CA GLY A 187 -29.80 -8.59 11.51
C GLY A 187 -29.94 -7.12 11.96
N ALA A 188 -28.84 -6.38 11.87
CA ALA A 188 -28.77 -4.95 12.18
C ALA A 188 -28.86 -4.11 10.90
N TYR A 189 -29.86 -3.22 10.82
CA TYR A 189 -30.05 -2.32 9.66
C TYR A 189 -28.81 -1.44 9.43
N ASN A 190 -28.30 -1.45 8.21
CA ASN A 190 -27.05 -0.79 7.82
C ASN A 190 -27.22 0.25 6.70
N GLY A 191 -28.44 0.44 6.18
CA GLY A 191 -28.74 1.47 5.20
C GLY A 191 -29.55 0.96 4.02
N GLU A 192 -29.80 1.86 3.07
CA GLU A 192 -30.53 1.56 1.84
C GLU A 192 -29.63 1.86 0.64
N VAL A 193 -29.69 0.99 -0.37
CA VAL A 193 -29.10 1.16 -1.69
C VAL A 193 -30.23 1.48 -2.66
N PRO A 194 -30.25 2.70 -3.22
CA PRO A 194 -31.32 3.08 -4.14
C PRO A 194 -31.33 2.24 -5.42
N ALA A 195 -32.40 2.36 -6.21
CA ALA A 195 -32.56 1.62 -7.45
C ALA A 195 -31.63 2.14 -8.56
N MET A 196 -31.47 1.36 -9.63
CA MET A 196 -30.92 1.80 -10.92
C MET A 196 -29.53 2.47 -10.87
N ALA A 197 -28.52 1.65 -10.55
CA ALA A 197 -27.09 1.97 -10.59
C ALA A 197 -26.56 2.92 -9.50
N GLU A 198 -27.41 3.34 -8.57
CA GLU A 198 -26.95 4.06 -7.39
C GLU A 198 -26.14 3.13 -6.47
N THR A 199 -25.18 3.73 -5.77
CA THR A 199 -24.20 3.00 -4.97
C THR A 199 -24.28 3.37 -3.50
N ALA A 200 -24.20 2.38 -2.63
CA ALA A 200 -23.90 2.59 -1.22
C ALA A 200 -22.45 2.21 -0.96
N SER A 201 -21.70 3.08 -0.30
CA SER A 201 -20.37 2.76 0.20
C SER A 201 -20.46 2.47 1.69
N ILE A 202 -20.02 1.28 2.10
CA ILE A 202 -19.95 0.91 3.52
C ILE A 202 -18.54 0.44 3.87
N THR A 203 -18.11 0.67 5.09
CA THR A 203 -16.89 0.04 5.62
C THR A 203 -17.31 -1.21 6.40
N SER A 204 -16.73 -2.36 6.04
CA SER A 204 -17.03 -3.64 6.71
C SER A 204 -15.77 -4.48 6.86
N PHE A 205 -15.86 -5.72 7.32
CA PHE A 205 -14.69 -6.57 7.56
C PHE A 205 -14.82 -7.88 6.81
N PRO A 206 -13.71 -8.50 6.40
CA PRO A 206 -13.74 -9.82 5.78
C PRO A 206 -14.49 -10.84 6.64
N GLY A 207 -15.36 -11.64 6.02
CA GLY A 207 -16.24 -12.60 6.68
C GLY A 207 -17.56 -12.02 7.17
N HIS A 208 -17.70 -10.69 7.29
CA HIS A 208 -19.00 -10.08 7.60
C HIS A 208 -20.02 -10.45 6.52
N ALA A 209 -21.26 -10.73 6.93
CA ALA A 209 -22.33 -11.01 5.99
C ALA A 209 -23.41 -9.93 6.05
N PHE A 210 -23.98 -9.61 4.89
CA PHE A 210 -25.10 -8.69 4.77
C PHE A 210 -26.23 -9.38 4.04
N ASN A 211 -27.42 -9.41 4.67
CA ASN A 211 -28.64 -9.76 4.00
C ASN A 211 -29.14 -8.54 3.23
N VAL A 212 -29.35 -8.70 1.93
CA VAL A 212 -29.92 -7.68 1.07
C VAL A 212 -31.41 -7.93 0.98
N MET A 213 -32.19 -7.00 1.52
CA MET A 213 -33.63 -7.15 1.71
C MET A 213 -34.39 -6.19 0.80
N ARG A 214 -35.48 -6.65 0.20
CA ARG A 214 -36.46 -5.82 -0.49
C ARG A 214 -37.65 -5.60 0.44
N LYS A 215 -38.13 -4.36 0.53
CA LYS A 215 -39.39 -4.08 1.20
C LYS A 215 -40.56 -4.26 0.21
N GLY A 216 -41.44 -5.21 0.51
CA GLY A 216 -42.67 -5.46 -0.23
C GLY A 216 -43.68 -4.32 -0.08
N SER A 217 -44.72 -4.32 -0.91
CA SER A 217 -45.81 -3.34 -0.84
C SER A 217 -46.65 -3.45 0.44
N ASP A 218 -46.67 -4.63 1.04
CA ASP A 218 -47.25 -4.95 2.35
C ASP A 218 -46.36 -4.50 3.53
N GLY A 219 -45.14 -4.04 3.25
CA GLY A 219 -44.18 -3.60 4.24
C GLY A 219 -43.26 -4.70 4.78
N GLU A 220 -43.48 -5.96 4.38
CA GLU A 220 -42.65 -7.10 4.78
C GLU A 220 -41.30 -7.09 4.08
N LEU A 221 -40.28 -7.63 4.75
CA LEU A 221 -38.92 -7.71 4.22
C LEU A 221 -38.64 -9.09 3.64
N GLU A 222 -38.36 -9.13 2.34
CA GLU A 222 -37.96 -10.34 1.62
C GLU A 222 -36.45 -10.31 1.34
N ARG A 223 -35.75 -11.42 1.63
CA ARG A 223 -34.32 -11.52 1.33
C ARG A 223 -34.09 -11.81 -0.15
N VAL A 224 -33.43 -10.88 -0.82
CA VAL A 224 -33.05 -10.96 -2.24
C VAL A 224 -31.78 -11.77 -2.43
N THR A 225 -30.75 -11.45 -1.65
CA THR A 225 -29.45 -12.12 -1.69
C THR A 225 -28.70 -11.92 -0.39
N ARG A 226 -27.55 -12.58 -0.25
CA ARG A 226 -26.64 -12.44 0.87
C ARG A 226 -25.23 -12.21 0.33
N PHE A 227 -24.61 -11.11 0.75
CA PHE A 227 -23.21 -10.85 0.47
C PHE A 227 -22.36 -11.29 1.66
N VAL A 228 -21.29 -12.03 1.40
CA VAL A 228 -20.25 -12.31 2.38
C VAL A 228 -19.02 -11.55 1.94
N MET A 229 -18.50 -10.71 2.84
CA MET A 229 -17.38 -9.83 2.56
C MET A 229 -16.10 -10.65 2.37
N ASP A 230 -15.53 -10.57 1.19
CA ASP A 230 -14.22 -11.14 0.85
C ASP A 230 -13.21 -10.01 0.70
N ARG A 231 -11.98 -10.21 1.22
CA ARG A 231 -10.86 -9.25 1.08
C ARG A 231 -10.59 -8.88 -0.38
N ALA A 232 -10.76 -9.83 -1.30
CA ALA A 232 -10.53 -9.66 -2.71
C ALA A 232 -11.73 -9.06 -3.47
N VAL A 233 -12.84 -8.75 -2.78
CA VAL A 233 -14.05 -8.25 -3.44
C VAL A 233 -14.49 -6.93 -2.83
N ARG A 234 -14.26 -5.85 -3.57
CA ARG A 234 -14.65 -4.48 -3.19
C ARG A 234 -16.02 -4.05 -3.72
N ASN A 235 -16.46 -4.62 -4.84
CA ASN A 235 -17.72 -4.26 -5.49
C ASN A 235 -18.70 -5.44 -5.43
N TYR A 236 -19.83 -5.24 -4.75
CA TYR A 236 -20.94 -6.20 -4.72
C TYR A 236 -22.06 -5.66 -5.59
N VAL A 237 -22.50 -6.45 -6.56
CA VAL A 237 -23.44 -6.01 -7.59
C VAL A 237 -24.73 -6.82 -7.47
N LEU A 238 -25.86 -6.12 -7.34
CA LEU A 238 -27.16 -6.70 -7.65
C LEU A 238 -27.38 -6.54 -9.15
N GLU A 239 -27.24 -7.66 -9.87
CA GLU A 239 -27.49 -7.74 -11.30
C GLU A 239 -28.93 -7.31 -11.65
N PRO A 240 -29.17 -6.73 -12.84
CA PRO A 240 -30.50 -6.34 -13.28
C PRO A 240 -31.39 -7.57 -13.56
N GLU A 241 -32.69 -7.34 -13.81
CA GLU A 241 -33.57 -8.37 -14.38
C GLU A 241 -33.25 -8.56 -15.87
N GLU A 242 -33.68 -9.69 -16.46
CA GLU A 242 -33.34 -10.03 -17.85
C GLU A 242 -33.77 -8.93 -18.83
N GLN A 243 -34.95 -8.33 -18.61
CA GLN A 243 -35.43 -7.22 -19.44
C GLN A 243 -34.62 -5.92 -19.29
N ASP A 244 -33.78 -5.81 -18.26
CA ASP A 244 -33.00 -4.62 -17.93
C ASP A 244 -31.50 -4.78 -18.26
N MET A 245 -31.09 -5.93 -18.80
CA MET A 245 -29.70 -6.21 -19.19
C MET A 245 -29.15 -5.23 -20.25
N SER A 246 -30.02 -4.57 -21.02
CA SER A 246 -29.62 -3.54 -21.99
C SER A 246 -29.66 -2.12 -21.44
N HIS A 247 -29.88 -1.92 -20.13
CA HIS A 247 -29.95 -0.59 -19.55
C HIS A 247 -28.61 0.15 -19.70
N PRO A 248 -28.58 1.44 -20.11
CA PRO A 248 -27.33 2.16 -20.38
C PRO A 248 -26.34 2.15 -19.21
N ASP A 249 -26.82 2.31 -17.97
CA ASP A 249 -25.95 2.31 -16.79
C ASP A 249 -25.33 0.93 -16.49
N TYR A 250 -26.07 -0.14 -16.77
CA TYR A 250 -25.55 -1.50 -16.63
C TYR A 250 -24.53 -1.82 -17.73
N LEU A 251 -24.79 -1.39 -18.97
CA LEU A 251 -23.80 -1.49 -20.06
C LEU A 251 -22.53 -0.69 -19.75
N LYS A 252 -22.65 0.50 -19.15
CA LYS A 252 -21.52 1.29 -18.64
C LYS A 252 -20.77 0.53 -17.54
N HIS A 253 -21.47 -0.12 -16.61
CA HIS A 253 -20.87 -0.96 -15.59
C HIS A 253 -20.06 -2.12 -16.18
N LEU A 254 -20.64 -2.88 -17.11
CA LEU A 254 -19.96 -3.99 -17.78
C LEU A 254 -18.70 -3.51 -18.53
N LYS A 255 -18.74 -2.32 -19.14
CA LYS A 255 -17.57 -1.72 -19.77
C LYS A 255 -16.47 -1.43 -18.75
N VAL A 256 -16.81 -0.84 -17.61
CA VAL A 256 -15.85 -0.57 -16.51
C VAL A 256 -15.28 -1.88 -15.95
N GLN A 257 -16.11 -2.91 -15.74
CA GLN A 257 -15.64 -4.23 -15.29
C GLN A 257 -14.61 -4.83 -16.25
N ARG A 258 -14.86 -4.74 -17.57
CA ARG A 258 -13.92 -5.21 -18.58
C ARG A 258 -12.60 -4.43 -18.52
N GLN A 259 -12.67 -3.11 -18.41
CA GLN A 259 -11.48 -2.25 -18.29
C GLN A 259 -10.68 -2.57 -17.02
N ASN A 260 -11.35 -2.81 -15.89
CA ASN A 260 -10.70 -3.19 -14.63
C ASN A 260 -10.06 -4.59 -14.72
N ALA A 261 -10.71 -5.55 -15.38
CA ALA A 261 -10.15 -6.88 -15.60
C ALA A 261 -8.91 -6.84 -16.53
N GLU A 262 -8.96 -6.03 -17.59
CA GLU A 262 -7.82 -5.78 -18.46
C GLU A 262 -6.67 -5.07 -17.72
N TYR A 263 -6.99 -4.11 -16.85
CA TYR A 263 -6.03 -3.44 -15.97
C TYR A 263 -5.35 -4.44 -15.05
N LEU A 264 -6.12 -5.24 -14.31
CA LEU A 264 -5.60 -6.28 -13.42
C LEU A 264 -4.69 -7.26 -14.16
N LYS A 265 -5.08 -7.70 -15.36
CA LYS A 265 -4.25 -8.58 -16.19
C LYS A 265 -2.92 -7.93 -16.58
N ARG A 266 -2.92 -6.61 -16.83
CA ARG A 266 -1.73 -5.87 -17.28
C ARG A 266 -0.79 -5.49 -16.13
N THR A 267 -1.33 -5.10 -14.98
CA THR A 267 -0.56 -4.49 -13.88
C THR A 267 -0.41 -5.41 -12.67
N GLY A 268 -1.25 -6.45 -12.56
CA GLY A 268 -1.38 -7.25 -11.35
C GLY A 268 -2.07 -6.52 -10.19
N LEU A 269 -2.61 -5.32 -10.41
CA LEU A 269 -3.28 -4.50 -9.41
C LEU A 269 -4.77 -4.34 -9.73
N GLU A 270 -5.61 -4.31 -8.71
CA GLU A 270 -7.02 -3.97 -8.88
C GLU A 270 -7.20 -2.48 -9.14
N TRP A 271 -8.19 -2.11 -9.95
CA TRP A 271 -8.58 -0.72 -10.09
C TRP A 271 -9.54 -0.31 -8.97
N LEU A 272 -9.08 0.59 -8.11
CA LEU A 272 -9.77 1.09 -6.93
C LEU A 272 -10.09 2.59 -7.01
N GLY A 273 -9.55 3.30 -8.02
CA GLY A 273 -9.80 4.72 -8.25
C GLY A 273 -11.16 5.02 -8.89
N ALA A 274 -11.50 6.30 -8.97
CA ALA A 274 -12.67 6.79 -9.70
C ALA A 274 -12.59 6.45 -11.21
N GLN A 275 -13.75 6.46 -11.88
CA GLN A 275 -13.89 6.16 -13.32
C GLN A 275 -14.68 7.28 -14.01
N PRO A 276 -14.21 7.83 -15.16
CA PRO A 276 -12.99 7.44 -15.88
C PRO A 276 -11.71 7.76 -15.09
N PRO A 277 -10.57 7.11 -15.42
CA PRO A 277 -9.29 7.41 -14.77
C PRO A 277 -8.93 8.89 -14.90
N ASP A 278 -8.49 9.48 -13.81
CA ASP A 278 -8.01 10.86 -13.77
C ASP A 278 -6.60 10.91 -13.16
N PRO A 279 -5.55 10.74 -13.99
CA PRO A 279 -4.17 10.75 -13.52
C PRO A 279 -3.80 12.11 -12.90
N PRO A 280 -2.96 12.13 -11.85
CA PRO A 280 -2.51 13.38 -11.25
C PRO A 280 -1.75 14.27 -12.23
N THR A 281 -1.99 15.57 -12.18
CA THR A 281 -1.22 16.58 -12.96
C THR A 281 -0.03 17.13 -12.17
N LEU A 282 -0.05 16.99 -10.85
CA LEU A 282 1.05 17.36 -9.97
C LEU A 282 2.16 16.30 -9.95
N PRO A 283 3.44 16.71 -9.78
CA PRO A 283 4.57 15.80 -9.77
C PRO A 283 4.52 14.83 -8.59
N MET A 284 4.99 13.62 -8.85
CA MET A 284 5.17 12.57 -7.86
C MET A 284 6.66 12.19 -7.80
N TYR A 285 7.20 12.05 -6.60
CA TYR A 285 8.54 11.48 -6.46
C TYR A 285 8.59 10.03 -6.95
N ALA A 286 9.67 9.67 -7.65
CA ALA A 286 9.93 8.27 -7.96
C ALA A 286 10.10 7.46 -6.65
N PRO A 287 9.60 6.22 -6.56
CA PRO A 287 9.79 5.39 -5.37
C PRO A 287 11.28 5.15 -5.11
N GLY A 288 11.63 4.93 -3.84
CA GLY A 288 12.99 4.50 -3.50
C GLY A 288 13.29 3.09 -3.99
N SER A 289 14.58 2.79 -4.14
CA SER A 289 15.08 1.46 -4.52
C SER A 289 15.38 0.56 -3.31
N GLU A 290 15.64 1.15 -2.14
CA GLU A 290 16.01 0.45 -0.92
C GLU A 290 15.66 1.24 0.34
N LEU A 291 15.56 0.53 1.47
CA LEU A 291 15.28 1.12 2.78
C LEU A 291 16.40 2.06 3.23
N GLY A 292 16.03 3.27 3.67
CA GLY A 292 16.93 4.24 4.30
C GLY A 292 17.79 5.05 3.32
N ALA A 293 17.85 4.66 2.05
CA ALA A 293 18.56 5.41 1.03
C ALA A 293 17.92 6.78 0.80
N VAL A 294 18.78 7.79 0.59
CA VAL A 294 18.35 9.10 0.12
C VAL A 294 17.89 8.96 -1.33
N ALA A 295 16.58 8.90 -1.53
CA ALA A 295 15.98 8.73 -2.85
C ALA A 295 15.96 10.06 -3.62
N HIS A 296 15.68 11.16 -2.91
CA HIS A 296 15.65 12.51 -3.48
C HIS A 296 16.29 13.51 -2.53
N THR A 297 16.79 14.59 -3.08
CA THR A 297 17.34 15.73 -2.32
C THR A 297 16.74 17.00 -2.87
N VAL A 298 16.18 17.83 -1.99
CA VAL A 298 15.54 19.08 -2.35
C VAL A 298 16.13 20.24 -1.56
N LYS A 299 16.19 21.40 -2.20
CA LYS A 299 16.50 22.67 -1.52
C LYS A 299 15.17 23.30 -1.12
N VAL A 300 15.06 23.68 0.15
CA VAL A 300 13.85 24.28 0.68
C VAL A 300 14.16 25.67 1.22
N ARG A 301 13.23 26.62 0.99
CA ARG A 301 13.33 27.96 1.55
C ARG A 301 13.11 27.93 3.06
N ARG A 302 13.97 28.64 3.79
CA ARG A 302 13.86 28.81 5.24
C ARG A 302 13.84 30.28 5.62
N ARG A 303 12.69 30.69 6.14
CA ARG A 303 12.40 32.02 6.68
C ARG A 303 11.34 31.93 7.77
N ARG A 304 11.34 32.90 8.68
CA ARG A 304 10.42 32.94 9.83
C ARG A 304 9.05 33.49 9.45
N LYS A 305 9.01 34.51 8.58
CA LYS A 305 7.76 35.10 8.10
C LYS A 305 7.82 35.32 6.59
N SER A 306 6.65 35.31 5.95
CA SER A 306 6.56 35.67 4.54
C SER A 306 7.03 37.12 4.32
N GLY A 307 7.92 37.30 3.34
CA GLY A 307 8.56 38.59 3.04
C GLY A 307 10.03 38.68 3.48
N ASP A 308 10.47 37.89 4.46
CA ASP A 308 11.87 37.82 4.85
C ASP A 308 12.73 37.24 3.70
N GLU A 309 13.99 37.66 3.59
CA GLU A 309 14.94 37.04 2.66
C GLU A 309 15.18 35.57 3.06
N PRO A 310 14.92 34.61 2.17
CA PRO A 310 15.03 33.20 2.50
C PRO A 310 16.49 32.73 2.51
N SER A 311 16.88 32.07 3.59
CA SER A 311 17.97 31.11 3.54
C SER A 311 17.50 29.80 2.87
N HIS A 312 18.42 28.90 2.57
CA HIS A 312 18.09 27.61 1.94
C HIS A 312 18.70 26.46 2.74
N ASP A 313 17.85 25.50 3.09
CA ASP A 313 18.26 24.25 3.69
C ASP A 313 18.18 23.13 2.64
N THR A 314 18.90 22.04 2.90
CA THR A 314 18.80 20.81 2.10
C THR A 314 18.06 19.77 2.89
N ILE A 315 16.97 19.24 2.32
CA ILE A 315 16.19 18.14 2.89
C ILE A 315 16.39 16.90 2.03
N HIS A 316 16.67 15.79 2.69
CA HIS A 316 16.79 14.47 2.07
C HIS A 316 15.49 13.69 2.28
N LEU A 317 14.95 13.15 1.19
CA LEU A 317 13.82 12.23 1.25
C LEU A 317 14.38 10.81 1.32
N ARG A 318 14.41 10.23 2.51
CA ARG A 318 14.86 8.85 2.72
C ARG A 318 13.72 7.88 2.48
N ALA A 319 13.88 6.94 1.57
CA ALA A 319 12.84 5.97 1.27
C ALA A 319 12.63 4.98 2.42
N LEU A 320 11.38 4.77 2.82
CA LEU A 320 11.02 3.79 3.86
C LEU A 320 10.47 2.48 3.27
N THR A 321 10.15 2.51 1.98
CA THR A 321 9.52 1.43 1.21
C THR A 321 10.00 1.49 -0.24
N TRP A 322 9.74 0.41 -0.99
CA TRP A 322 9.97 0.34 -2.44
C TRP A 322 8.82 -0.40 -3.11
N ASN A 323 8.52 -0.04 -4.36
CA ASN A 323 7.51 -0.72 -5.18
C ASN A 323 8.02 -2.14 -5.54
N PRO A 324 7.20 -3.21 -5.48
CA PRO A 324 5.77 -3.27 -5.10
C PRO A 324 5.48 -3.60 -3.63
N HIS A 325 6.45 -3.41 -2.75
CA HIS A 325 6.36 -3.83 -1.35
C HIS A 325 5.94 -2.72 -0.39
N GLY A 326 5.52 -1.56 -0.88
CA GLY A 326 4.92 -0.51 -0.07
C GLY A 326 4.55 0.69 -0.92
N PRO A 327 3.86 1.67 -0.34
CA PRO A 327 3.52 2.91 -1.04
C PRO A 327 4.80 3.69 -1.33
N ARG A 328 4.72 4.77 -2.11
CA ARG A 328 5.80 5.79 -2.07
C ARG A 328 5.78 6.42 -0.68
N LEU A 329 6.77 6.13 0.15
CA LEU A 329 6.87 6.64 1.51
C LEU A 329 8.29 7.11 1.81
N PHE A 330 8.41 8.35 2.26
CA PHE A 330 9.69 8.99 2.55
C PHE A 330 9.69 9.61 3.96
N LEU A 331 10.83 9.54 4.63
CA LEU A 331 11.15 10.31 5.84
C LEU A 331 11.90 11.58 5.45
N LEU A 332 11.44 12.72 5.95
CA LEU A 332 12.07 14.03 5.80
C LEU A 332 12.47 14.52 7.19
N GLU A 333 13.76 14.45 7.50
CA GLU A 333 14.29 14.83 8.82
C GLU A 333 14.48 16.35 8.91
N GLY A 334 14.07 16.96 10.03
CA GLY A 334 14.29 18.38 10.32
C GLY A 334 13.56 19.37 9.40
N LEU A 335 12.41 18.99 8.84
CA LEU A 335 11.61 19.86 7.96
C LEU A 335 11.14 21.13 8.68
N LEU A 336 10.71 20.98 9.94
CA LEU A 336 10.41 22.08 10.86
C LEU A 336 11.38 22.07 12.04
N ASP A 337 11.64 23.23 12.61
CA ASP A 337 12.31 23.33 13.91
C ASP A 337 11.31 23.36 15.07
N GLN A 338 11.85 23.39 16.30
CA GLN A 338 11.05 23.37 17.51
C GLN A 338 10.15 24.61 17.65
N GLU A 339 10.62 25.79 17.24
CA GLU A 339 9.86 27.03 17.33
C GLU A 339 8.66 27.00 16.38
N GLU A 340 8.87 26.54 15.14
CA GLU A 340 7.81 26.34 14.15
C GLU A 340 6.78 25.31 14.61
N CYS A 341 7.24 24.20 15.22
CA CYS A 341 6.34 23.20 15.78
C CYS A 341 5.47 23.80 16.90
N GLN A 342 6.06 24.55 17.83
CA GLN A 342 5.32 25.18 18.92
C GLN A 342 4.37 26.28 18.43
N HIS A 343 4.74 27.02 17.40
CA HIS A 343 3.86 28.01 16.78
C HIS A 343 2.59 27.36 16.21
N ILE A 344 2.73 26.26 15.47
CA ILE A 344 1.58 25.50 14.93
C ILE A 344 0.71 24.96 16.07
N ILE A 345 1.32 24.43 17.14
CA ILE A 345 0.59 23.92 18.31
C ILE A 345 -0.19 25.06 18.98
N GLY A 346 0.44 26.22 19.19
CA GLY A 346 -0.19 27.38 19.81
C GLY A 346 -1.38 27.91 19.01
N GLU A 347 -1.23 28.05 17.70
CA GLU A 347 -2.32 28.43 16.78
C GLU A 347 -3.49 27.44 16.80
N ALA A 348 -3.22 26.16 17.09
CA ALA A 348 -4.24 25.12 17.08
C ALA A 348 -5.01 25.00 18.40
N GLU A 349 -4.40 25.27 19.57
CA GLU A 349 -4.98 24.95 20.88
C GLU A 349 -6.38 25.56 21.09
N ASP A 350 -6.58 26.81 20.68
CA ASP A 350 -7.89 27.49 20.81
C ASP A 350 -8.96 26.93 19.85
N ARG A 351 -8.56 26.19 18.80
CA ARG A 351 -9.42 25.64 17.75
C ARG A 351 -9.65 24.12 17.92
N LEU A 352 -9.02 23.48 18.91
CA LEU A 352 -9.10 22.03 19.13
C LEU A 352 -10.48 21.60 19.64
N GLY A 353 -11.33 21.14 18.72
CA GLY A 353 -12.68 20.66 19.01
C GLY A 353 -13.78 21.21 18.10
N GLU A 354 -13.47 22.18 17.22
CA GLU A 354 -14.45 22.85 16.37
C GLU A 354 -14.58 22.24 14.94
N GLY A 355 -13.87 21.15 14.64
CA GLY A 355 -13.75 20.61 13.28
C GLY A 355 -15.03 19.98 12.71
N ARG A 356 -15.87 20.79 12.05
CA ARG A 356 -16.94 20.33 11.15
C ARG A 356 -16.89 21.06 9.81
N VAL A 357 -16.17 20.50 8.83
CA VAL A 357 -16.39 20.61 7.37
C VAL A 357 -15.67 19.40 6.74
N GLY A 358 -16.17 18.58 5.81
CA GLY A 358 -17.46 18.43 5.15
C GLY A 358 -17.27 17.52 3.91
N GLY A 359 -18.04 16.42 3.81
CA GLY A 359 -17.98 15.48 2.68
C GLY A 359 -18.80 14.18 2.89
N SER A 360 -20.08 14.21 2.48
CA SER A 360 -21.00 13.07 2.29
C SER A 360 -21.56 12.30 3.51
N ASN A 361 -22.76 12.70 3.95
CA ASN A 361 -23.86 11.84 4.43
C ASN A 361 -23.67 10.72 5.47
N SER A 362 -22.63 10.71 6.31
CA SER A 362 -22.74 10.01 7.59
C SER A 362 -23.56 10.86 8.56
N ARG A 363 -24.89 10.70 8.57
CA ARG A 363 -25.74 11.08 9.72
C ARG A 363 -25.00 10.67 10.98
N GLY A 364 -24.79 11.62 11.90
CA GLY A 364 -23.87 11.53 13.02
C GLY A 364 -23.84 10.16 13.69
N PHE A 365 -22.81 9.39 13.38
CA PHE A 365 -22.27 8.40 14.30
C PHE A 365 -21.11 9.10 15.00
N SER A 366 -21.11 9.14 16.33
CA SER A 366 -19.86 9.31 17.06
C SER A 366 -18.94 8.18 16.62
N SER A 367 -18.04 8.44 15.67
CA SER A 367 -17.28 7.35 15.08
C SER A 367 -16.34 6.85 16.17
N LYS A 368 -16.51 5.59 16.58
CA LYS A 368 -15.56 4.90 17.48
C LYS A 368 -14.16 4.74 16.83
N THR A 369 -13.96 5.27 15.61
CA THR A 369 -12.76 5.11 14.77
C THR A 369 -11.71 6.21 14.96
N ARG A 370 -12.07 7.38 15.52
CA ARG A 370 -11.10 8.44 15.84
C ARG A 370 -11.42 9.07 17.19
N THR A 371 -10.46 8.97 18.12
CA THR A 371 -10.64 9.45 19.52
C THR A 371 -9.92 10.77 19.80
N SER A 372 -9.20 11.33 18.83
CA SER A 372 -8.40 12.56 18.93
C SER A 372 -9.21 13.86 18.75
N LYS A 373 -8.61 14.98 19.19
CA LYS A 373 -9.10 16.34 18.88
C LYS A 373 -8.41 16.87 17.61
N VAL A 374 -9.15 17.63 16.81
CA VAL A 374 -8.70 18.17 15.53
C VAL A 374 -8.97 19.68 15.46
N ALA A 375 -8.04 20.41 14.84
CA ALA A 375 -8.18 21.79 14.41
C ALA A 375 -7.74 21.91 12.94
N PHE A 376 -8.28 22.88 12.21
CA PHE A 376 -7.83 23.23 10.86
C PHE A 376 -7.30 24.66 10.88
N LEU A 377 -6.08 24.85 10.38
CA LEU A 377 -5.42 26.14 10.30
C LEU A 377 -5.36 26.57 8.83
N PRO A 378 -6.06 27.65 8.44
CA PRO A 378 -5.87 28.20 7.11
C PRO A 378 -4.42 28.67 6.97
N ARG A 379 -3.89 28.56 5.76
CA ARG A 379 -2.52 29.00 5.44
C ARG A 379 -2.26 30.47 5.86
N SER A 380 -3.28 31.33 5.71
CA SER A 380 -3.26 32.75 6.09
C SER A 380 -3.36 33.03 7.60
N ALA A 381 -3.49 32.00 8.47
CA ALA A 381 -3.65 32.20 9.91
C ALA A 381 -2.45 32.92 10.56
N SER A 382 -1.24 32.81 10.00
CA SER A 382 -0.09 33.62 10.43
C SER A 382 0.98 33.75 9.34
N PRO A 383 1.82 34.81 9.37
CA PRO A 383 2.96 34.93 8.44
C PRO A 383 3.97 33.78 8.52
N MET A 384 4.06 33.09 9.67
CA MET A 384 4.92 31.92 9.82
C MET A 384 4.32 30.70 9.13
N LEU A 385 3.01 30.48 9.25
CA LEU A 385 2.32 29.42 8.51
C LEU A 385 2.45 29.63 6.99
N GLU A 386 2.35 30.87 6.52
CA GLU A 386 2.58 31.23 5.12
C GLU A 386 3.99 30.81 4.64
N ALA A 387 5.03 31.13 5.42
CA ALA A 387 6.41 30.74 5.13
C ALA A 387 6.62 29.21 5.19
N ILE A 388 5.95 28.52 6.12
CA ILE A 388 6.00 27.06 6.24
C ILE A 388 5.34 26.39 5.02
N HIS A 389 4.21 26.90 4.51
CA HIS A 389 3.56 26.35 3.32
C HIS A 389 4.43 26.51 2.06
N GLU A 390 5.16 27.61 1.93
CA GLU A 390 6.14 27.76 0.84
C GLU A 390 7.25 26.73 0.92
N ARG A 391 7.75 26.44 2.14
CA ARG A 391 8.73 25.37 2.37
C ARG A 391 8.14 23.99 2.03
N PHE A 392 6.87 23.76 2.36
CA PHE A 392 6.17 22.52 1.98
C PHE A 392 6.03 22.39 0.47
N ALA A 393 5.80 23.50 -0.26
CA ALA A 393 5.78 23.47 -1.73
C ALA A 393 7.13 23.01 -2.29
N ASP A 394 8.23 23.55 -1.77
CA ASP A 394 9.59 23.13 -2.15
C ASP A 394 9.83 21.65 -1.82
N ALA A 395 9.43 21.19 -0.63
CA ALA A 395 9.59 19.81 -0.18
C ALA A 395 8.76 18.82 -1.03
N LEU A 396 7.60 19.24 -1.53
CA LEU A 396 6.73 18.47 -2.42
C LEU A 396 7.11 18.58 -3.89
N ASN A 397 8.15 19.37 -4.22
CA ASN A 397 8.59 19.68 -5.58
C ASN A 397 7.46 20.27 -6.46
N VAL A 398 6.67 21.17 -5.88
CA VAL A 398 5.62 21.93 -6.56
C VAL A 398 5.85 23.44 -6.42
N THR A 399 5.27 24.23 -7.31
CA THR A 399 5.28 25.68 -7.14
C THR A 399 4.34 26.11 -6.01
N ASP A 400 4.62 27.26 -5.40
CA ASP A 400 3.73 27.84 -4.38
C ASP A 400 2.29 28.02 -4.90
N LYS A 401 2.15 28.43 -6.16
CA LYS A 401 0.85 28.56 -6.85
C LYS A 401 0.10 27.22 -6.91
N GLN A 402 0.79 26.15 -7.31
CA GLN A 402 0.19 24.82 -7.38
C GLN A 402 -0.23 24.34 -5.99
N LEU A 403 0.59 24.56 -4.96
CA LEU A 403 0.23 24.18 -3.59
C LEU A 403 -1.01 24.93 -3.10
N ARG A 404 -1.11 26.25 -3.33
CA ARG A 404 -2.31 27.02 -2.97
C ARG A 404 -3.59 26.51 -3.65
N ALA A 405 -3.47 26.05 -4.89
CA ALA A 405 -4.62 25.54 -5.64
C ALA A 405 -5.06 24.14 -5.21
N SER A 406 -4.15 23.35 -4.64
CA SER A 406 -4.35 21.91 -4.41
C SER A 406 -4.30 21.48 -2.95
N ALA A 407 -3.81 22.30 -2.03
CA ALA A 407 -3.67 21.93 -0.62
C ALA A 407 -4.90 22.31 0.21
N GLU A 408 -5.31 21.41 1.10
CA GLU A 408 -6.28 21.69 2.15
C GLU A 408 -5.65 22.55 3.26
N PRO A 409 -6.47 23.24 4.10
CA PRO A 409 -5.98 23.84 5.34
C PRO A 409 -5.22 22.82 6.20
N LEU A 410 -4.17 23.27 6.88
CA LEU A 410 -3.31 22.42 7.68
C LEU A 410 -4.11 21.83 8.86
N GLN A 411 -4.29 20.51 8.86
CA GLN A 411 -5.04 19.84 9.92
C GLN A 411 -4.10 19.50 11.07
N VAL A 412 -4.35 20.02 12.27
CA VAL A 412 -3.60 19.67 13.48
C VAL A 412 -4.39 18.66 14.30
N VAL A 413 -3.75 17.57 14.72
CA VAL A 413 -4.38 16.48 15.45
C VAL A 413 -3.61 16.19 16.75
N ARG A 414 -4.36 16.09 17.86
CA ARG A 414 -3.81 15.77 19.19
C ARG A 414 -4.31 14.41 19.69
N TYR A 415 -3.37 13.53 20.02
CA TYR A 415 -3.61 12.22 20.62
C TYR A 415 -3.06 12.19 22.05
N LEU A 416 -3.94 11.96 23.01
CA LEU A 416 -3.61 11.64 24.40
C LEU A 416 -3.38 10.14 24.55
N GLN A 417 -2.99 9.73 25.75
CA GLN A 417 -2.78 8.31 26.07
C GLN A 417 -3.99 7.45 25.68
N ARG A 418 -3.71 6.29 25.05
CA ARG A 418 -4.66 5.32 24.48
C ARG A 418 -5.45 5.81 23.27
N GLN A 419 -5.34 7.08 22.87
CA GLN A 419 -5.99 7.55 21.64
C GLN A 419 -5.23 7.06 20.41
N GLU A 420 -5.99 6.79 19.36
CA GLU A 420 -5.52 6.22 18.10
C GLU A 420 -6.40 6.72 16.95
N TYR A 421 -5.99 6.38 15.72
CA TYR A 421 -6.83 6.48 14.54
C TYR A 421 -6.74 5.16 13.78
N SER A 422 -7.86 4.47 13.66
CA SER A 422 -7.95 3.18 12.96
C SER A 422 -7.45 3.29 11.50
N PRO A 423 -7.01 2.16 10.90
CA PRO A 423 -6.56 2.12 9.52
C PRO A 423 -7.54 2.77 8.54
N HIS A 424 -7.05 3.67 7.69
CA HIS A 424 -7.84 4.41 6.69
C HIS A 424 -6.98 4.77 5.47
N SER A 425 -7.66 5.20 4.41
CA SER A 425 -7.05 5.81 3.23
C SER A 425 -7.39 7.30 3.23
N ASP A 426 -6.44 8.13 2.82
CA ASP A 426 -6.70 9.55 2.56
C ASP A 426 -7.33 9.75 1.17
N TYR A 427 -7.35 8.74 0.30
CA TYR A 427 -7.99 8.81 -1.01
C TYR A 427 -9.51 8.69 -0.87
N GLU A 428 -10.26 9.66 -1.43
CA GLU A 428 -11.73 9.71 -1.38
C GLU A 428 -12.35 9.71 -2.80
N PRO A 429 -12.65 8.53 -3.38
CA PRO A 429 -13.09 8.42 -4.78
C PRO A 429 -14.45 9.08 -5.08
N THR A 430 -15.24 9.38 -4.05
CA THR A 430 -16.64 9.83 -4.21
C THR A 430 -16.81 11.34 -4.18
N SER A 431 -15.81 12.11 -3.75
CA SER A 431 -15.93 13.56 -3.54
C SER A 431 -15.35 14.40 -4.68
N GLY A 432 -14.73 13.75 -5.68
CA GLY A 432 -13.98 14.43 -6.76
C GLY A 432 -12.74 15.16 -6.23
N LEU A 433 -12.26 14.79 -5.04
CA LEU A 433 -11.10 15.35 -4.34
C LEU A 433 -10.13 14.26 -3.93
N ASP A 434 -9.60 13.62 -4.95
CA ASP A 434 -8.61 12.59 -4.79
C ASP A 434 -7.34 13.22 -4.18
N ARG A 435 -7.11 12.98 -2.88
CA ARG A 435 -5.87 13.39 -2.21
C ARG A 435 -4.73 12.57 -2.80
N LEU A 436 -3.82 13.23 -3.51
CA LEU A 436 -2.65 12.64 -4.12
C LEU A 436 -1.62 12.25 -3.08
N ALA A 437 -1.32 13.17 -2.15
CA ALA A 437 -0.24 13.01 -1.19
C ALA A 437 -0.59 13.63 0.16
N THR A 438 0.02 13.04 1.19
CA THR A 438 -0.04 13.49 2.57
C THR A 438 1.37 13.76 3.07
N LEU A 439 1.60 15.01 3.47
CA LEU A 439 2.78 15.40 4.24
C LEU A 439 2.36 15.49 5.72
N LEU A 440 2.72 14.47 6.49
CA LEU A 440 2.41 14.36 7.91
C LEU A 440 3.65 14.77 8.73
N VAL A 441 3.57 15.90 9.42
CA VAL A 441 4.65 16.43 10.25
C VAL A 441 4.41 16.12 11.73
N TYR A 442 5.44 15.65 12.42
CA TYR A 442 5.41 15.40 13.86
C TYR A 442 5.72 16.69 14.62
N LEU A 443 4.70 17.32 15.20
CA LEU A 443 4.85 18.54 16.00
C LEU A 443 5.28 18.23 17.43
N GLU A 444 4.91 17.05 17.93
CA GLU A 444 5.33 16.50 19.21
C GLU A 444 5.25 14.98 19.14
N THR A 445 6.36 14.30 19.44
CA THR A 445 6.46 12.84 19.43
C THR A 445 6.17 12.28 20.82
N ALA A 446 5.26 11.32 20.91
CA ALA A 446 4.99 10.60 22.15
C ALA A 446 6.24 9.87 22.67
N GLU A 447 6.40 9.86 23.99
CA GLU A 447 7.49 9.13 24.66
C GLU A 447 7.49 7.64 24.26
N SER A 448 6.30 7.01 24.25
CA SER A 448 6.09 5.63 23.81
C SER A 448 4.78 5.44 23.05
N GLY A 449 4.78 4.53 22.06
CA GLY A 449 3.67 4.37 21.11
C GLY A 449 3.54 5.56 20.16
N GLY A 450 2.36 5.74 19.56
CA GLY A 450 2.04 6.92 18.76
C GLY A 450 2.69 6.99 17.37
N GLY A 451 3.25 5.91 16.83
CA GLY A 451 3.74 5.91 15.44
C GLY A 451 2.62 6.05 14.40
N THR A 452 3.01 6.18 13.14
CA THR A 452 2.13 6.03 11.98
C THR A 452 2.46 4.71 11.32
N SER A 453 1.49 3.81 11.23
CA SER A 453 1.69 2.49 10.63
C SER A 453 1.19 2.42 9.19
N PHE A 454 1.85 1.62 8.36
CA PHE A 454 1.43 1.24 7.01
C PHE A 454 1.23 -0.29 6.98
N PRO A 455 0.07 -0.79 7.43
CA PRO A 455 -0.15 -2.23 7.64
C PRO A 455 -0.03 -3.08 6.38
N ARG A 456 -0.33 -2.53 5.19
CA ARG A 456 -0.27 -3.24 3.91
C ARG A 456 1.16 -3.37 3.35
N ALA A 457 2.13 -2.66 3.90
CA ALA A 457 3.52 -2.73 3.45
C ALA A 457 4.13 -4.12 3.70
N PHE A 458 5.05 -4.51 2.82
CA PHE A 458 5.80 -5.76 2.83
C PHE A 458 4.94 -7.01 3.02
N ALA A 459 3.86 -7.09 2.23
CA ALA A 459 2.89 -8.19 2.24
C ALA A 459 2.23 -8.38 3.62
N ASP A 460 1.56 -7.34 4.09
CA ASP A 460 0.79 -7.33 5.34
C ASP A 460 1.61 -7.52 6.63
N ARG A 461 2.95 -7.50 6.54
CA ARG A 461 3.80 -7.43 7.75
C ARG A 461 3.76 -6.06 8.37
N GLY A 462 3.61 -5.03 7.55
CA GLY A 462 3.48 -3.65 7.95
C GLY A 462 4.75 -3.05 8.54
N ILE A 463 4.81 -1.73 8.47
CA ILE A 463 5.85 -0.93 9.14
C ILE A 463 5.20 0.14 9.99
N GLU A 464 5.88 0.54 11.06
CA GLU A 464 5.52 1.70 11.88
C GLU A 464 6.66 2.71 11.83
N VAL A 465 6.31 3.97 11.59
CA VAL A 465 7.23 5.11 11.57
C VAL A 465 6.89 6.05 12.73
N ARG A 466 7.86 6.32 13.58
CA ARG A 466 7.80 7.23 14.72
C ARG A 466 8.95 8.24 14.66
N PRO A 467 8.83 9.25 13.77
CA PRO A 467 9.80 10.34 13.64
C PRO A 467 9.89 11.20 14.91
N LYS A 468 10.93 12.02 15.00
CA LYS A 468 11.09 13.00 16.08
C LYS A 468 10.27 14.25 15.78
N GLN A 469 10.16 15.14 16.75
CA GLN A 469 9.58 16.47 16.55
C GLN A 469 10.31 17.20 15.40
N GLY A 470 9.54 17.82 14.51
CA GLY A 470 10.04 18.54 13.34
C GLY A 470 10.24 17.69 12.08
N ASP A 471 10.33 16.37 12.24
CA ASP A 471 10.41 15.44 11.12
C ASP A 471 9.03 15.24 10.47
N ALA A 472 9.02 14.88 9.20
CA ALA A 472 7.81 14.57 8.45
C ALA A 472 7.91 13.23 7.74
N ILE A 473 6.75 12.62 7.48
CA ILE A 473 6.65 11.57 6.48
C ILE A 473 5.82 12.08 5.30
N LEU A 474 6.28 11.76 4.09
CA LEU A 474 5.55 12.02 2.85
C LEU A 474 5.13 10.70 2.25
N PHE A 475 3.84 10.52 2.01
CA PHE A 475 3.33 9.37 1.26
C PHE A 475 2.28 9.75 0.24
N TYR A 476 2.15 8.92 -0.81
CA TYR A 476 1.20 9.12 -1.89
C TYR A 476 0.06 8.10 -1.76
N SER A 477 -1.18 8.58 -1.81
CA SER A 477 -2.40 7.76 -1.76
C SER A 477 -2.86 7.30 -3.15
N MET A 478 -2.21 7.79 -4.21
CA MET A 478 -2.49 7.47 -5.60
C MET A 478 -1.27 6.89 -6.34
N LEU A 479 -1.55 6.08 -7.35
CA LEU A 479 -0.61 5.64 -8.37
C LEU A 479 -0.56 6.67 -9.53
N PRO A 480 0.50 6.66 -10.37
CA PRO A 480 0.67 7.65 -11.44
C PRO A 480 -0.41 7.60 -12.53
N ASP A 481 -1.15 6.50 -12.60
CA ASP A 481 -2.26 6.32 -13.53
C ASP A 481 -3.62 6.80 -12.97
N GLY A 482 -3.64 7.37 -11.75
CA GLY A 482 -4.84 7.84 -11.07
C GLY A 482 -5.56 6.78 -10.24
N ASN A 483 -5.04 5.54 -10.21
CA ASN A 483 -5.59 4.51 -9.33
C ASN A 483 -5.24 4.79 -7.85
N MET A 484 -6.06 4.32 -6.91
CA MET A 484 -5.71 4.39 -5.48
C MET A 484 -4.56 3.42 -5.17
N ASP A 485 -3.58 3.87 -4.38
CA ASP A 485 -2.52 3.01 -3.86
C ASP A 485 -2.98 2.35 -2.54
N GLU A 486 -3.45 1.11 -2.61
CA GLU A 486 -3.91 0.37 -1.42
C GLU A 486 -2.78 0.18 -0.39
N LEU A 487 -1.51 0.21 -0.80
CA LEU A 487 -0.38 0.08 0.12
C LEU A 487 -0.22 1.33 1.00
N ALA A 488 -0.82 2.46 0.62
CA ALA A 488 -0.85 3.70 1.39
C ALA A 488 -1.88 3.69 2.54
N LEU A 489 -2.63 2.60 2.73
CA LEU A 489 -3.46 2.40 3.91
C LEU A 489 -2.60 2.60 5.16
N HIS A 490 -3.04 3.48 6.04
CA HIS A 490 -2.25 3.87 7.21
C HIS A 490 -3.11 4.12 8.44
N ALA A 491 -2.47 4.13 9.62
CA ALA A 491 -3.14 4.31 10.91
C ALA A 491 -2.27 5.10 11.89
N GLY A 492 -2.92 5.80 12.83
CA GLY A 492 -2.25 6.41 13.97
C GLY A 492 -2.23 5.44 15.14
N MET A 493 -1.07 4.88 15.48
CA MET A 493 -0.94 3.89 16.54
C MET A 493 -1.26 4.48 17.92
N PRO A 494 -1.78 3.67 18.87
CA PRO A 494 -2.06 4.12 20.24
C PRO A 494 -0.86 4.81 20.90
N VAL A 495 -1.11 5.96 21.52
CA VAL A 495 -0.13 6.57 22.44
C VAL A 495 -0.08 5.74 23.72
N VAL A 496 1.11 5.25 24.10
CA VAL A 496 1.31 4.47 25.32
C VAL A 496 1.68 5.38 26.50
N SER A 497 2.57 6.35 26.29
CA SER A 497 2.92 7.39 27.28
C SER A 497 3.25 8.71 26.59
N GLY A 498 3.05 9.82 27.32
CA GLY A 498 3.18 11.18 26.79
C GLY A 498 2.00 11.57 25.90
N MET A 499 2.28 12.33 24.86
CA MET A 499 1.30 12.88 23.93
C MET A 499 1.88 12.96 22.52
N LYS A 500 1.04 12.78 21.51
CA LYS A 500 1.40 12.98 20.11
C LYS A 500 0.60 14.16 19.56
N ARG A 501 1.29 15.12 18.95
CA ARG A 501 0.69 16.14 18.10
C ARG A 501 1.31 16.07 16.71
N VAL A 502 0.46 16.05 15.70
CA VAL A 502 0.88 16.02 14.29
C VAL A 502 0.09 17.03 13.49
N CYS A 503 0.60 17.43 12.33
CA CYS A 503 -0.20 18.10 11.33
C CYS A 503 -0.14 17.43 9.97
N ASN A 504 -1.29 17.38 9.29
CA ASN A 504 -1.43 16.93 7.91
C ASN A 504 -1.53 18.12 6.98
N LEU A 505 -0.72 18.12 5.94
CA LEU A 505 -0.99 18.84 4.70
C LEU A 505 -1.42 17.82 3.65
N TRP A 506 -2.69 17.86 3.27
CA TRP A 506 -3.22 17.07 2.17
C TRP A 506 -3.16 17.87 0.87
N MET A 507 -2.63 17.25 -0.17
CA MET A 507 -2.53 17.82 -1.51
C MET A 507 -3.35 16.98 -2.50
N HIS A 508 -4.30 17.61 -3.18
CA HIS A 508 -5.11 17.00 -4.24
C HIS A 508 -4.31 16.78 -5.53
N SER A 509 -4.81 15.92 -6.42
CA SER A 509 -4.15 15.49 -7.65
C SER A 509 -3.95 16.56 -8.72
N HIS A 510 -4.67 17.69 -8.66
CA HIS A 510 -4.63 18.75 -9.67
C HIS A 510 -4.37 20.12 -9.05
N GLY A 511 -3.48 20.90 -9.65
CA GLY A 511 -3.06 22.23 -9.15
C GLY A 511 -3.40 23.41 -10.06
N ASP A 512 -4.31 23.22 -11.03
CA ASP A 512 -4.59 24.22 -12.07
C ASP A 512 -5.68 25.23 -11.68
N LYS A 513 -6.58 24.87 -10.75
CA LYS A 513 -7.65 25.74 -10.23
C LYS A 513 -7.81 25.55 -8.72
N PRO A 514 -7.92 26.63 -7.93
CA PRO A 514 -8.28 26.52 -6.52
C PRO A 514 -9.65 25.86 -6.40
N ASP A 515 -9.79 24.89 -5.50
CA ASP A 515 -11.11 24.34 -5.20
C ASP A 515 -12.00 25.44 -4.58
N PRO A 516 -13.18 25.72 -5.16
CA PRO A 516 -14.10 26.73 -4.63
C PRO A 516 -14.55 26.48 -3.17
N ARG A 517 -14.47 25.24 -2.65
CA ARG A 517 -14.73 24.90 -1.24
C ARG A 517 -13.73 25.53 -0.27
N TRP A 518 -12.49 25.77 -0.73
CA TRP A 518 -11.41 26.31 0.09
C TRP A 518 -11.01 27.73 -0.34
N ALA A 519 -11.39 28.16 -1.55
CA ALA A 519 -11.15 29.50 -2.08
C ALA A 519 -11.93 30.62 -1.34
N GLY A 520 -12.87 30.27 -0.45
CA GLY A 520 -13.70 31.20 0.32
C GLY A 520 -13.19 31.54 1.72
N ALA A 521 -12.07 30.95 2.17
CA ALA A 521 -11.32 31.48 3.31
C ALA A 521 -10.34 32.51 2.74
N GLU A 522 -10.69 33.79 2.90
CA GLU A 522 -10.12 34.94 2.16
C GLU A 522 -8.62 34.83 1.79
N LEU A 523 -8.35 35.02 0.50
CA LEU A 523 -7.03 35.13 -0.15
C LEU A 523 -6.15 36.23 0.41
#